data_AF-A0A1H8LDR0-F1
#
_entry.id   AF-A0A1H8LDR0-F1
#
_cell.length_a   1.000
_cell.length_b   1.000
_cell.length_c   1.000
_cell.angle_alpha   90.00
_cell.angle_beta   90.00
_cell.angle_gamma   90.00
#
_symmetry.space_group_name_H-M   'P 1'
#
loop_
_entity.id
_entity.type
_entity.pdbx_description
1 polymer ?
#
loop_
_entity_poly.entity_id
_entity_poly.type
_entity_poly.pdbx_seq_one_letter_code
_entity_poly.pdbx_strand_id
1 'polypeptide(L)'
;MSINFTKAIVNKLQRDIADIESNIANEKNKIKKAQAKIKQLERDMKLSQSHNDLSSKMTRINKLTEEIKILTSSQADLTKQLASKKASLSQHQSKDPQ
;
A
#
# COMPACT_ATOMS: atom_id res chain seq x y z
N MET A 1 -27.43 7.80 -22.19
CA MET A 1 -26.77 8.82 -21.33
C MET A 1 -26.14 9.85 -22.25
N SER A 2 -26.07 11.12 -21.84
CA SER A 2 -25.33 12.13 -22.61
C SER A 2 -23.84 11.78 -22.63
N ILE A 3 -23.20 11.92 -23.80
CA ILE A 3 -21.77 11.61 -24.02
C ILE A 3 -20.85 12.28 -22.99
N ASN A 4 -21.21 13.50 -22.54
CA ASN A 4 -20.49 14.22 -21.49
C ASN A 4 -20.49 13.52 -20.12
N PHE A 5 -21.56 12.80 -19.77
CA PHE A 5 -21.67 12.10 -18.49
C PHE A 5 -20.78 10.86 -18.45
N THR A 6 -20.73 10.09 -19.53
CA THR A 6 -19.84 8.92 -19.65
C THR A 6 -18.38 9.34 -19.58
N LYS A 7 -17.99 10.42 -20.29
CA LYS A 7 -16.63 10.96 -20.25
C LYS A 7 -16.21 11.43 -18.84
N ALA A 8 -17.12 12.05 -18.09
CA ALA A 8 -16.85 12.47 -16.71
C ALA A 8 -16.59 11.26 -15.77
N ILE A 9 -17.37 10.18 -15.93
CA ILE A 9 -17.19 8.94 -15.15
C ILE A 9 -15.85 8.29 -15.47
N VAL A 10 -15.51 8.15 -16.76
CA VAL A 10 -14.23 7.57 -17.20
C VAL A 10 -13.05 8.35 -16.63
N ASN A 11 -13.07 9.68 -16.73
CA ASN A 11 -12.01 10.54 -16.18
C ASN A 11 -11.90 10.44 -14.66
N LYS A 12 -13.02 10.26 -13.95
CA LYS A 12 -13.01 10.01 -12.51
C LYS A 12 -12.39 8.65 -12.19
N LEU A 13 -12.79 7.59 -12.89
CA LEU A 13 -12.25 6.24 -12.69
C LEU A 13 -10.74 6.19 -12.94
N GLN A 14 -10.25 6.87 -13.99
CA GLN A 14 -8.82 6.96 -14.28
C GLN A 14 -8.03 7.66 -13.16
N ARG A 15 -8.56 8.77 -12.62
CA ARG A 15 -7.95 9.47 -11.47
C ARG A 15 -7.95 8.58 -10.23
N ASP A 16 -9.09 7.99 -9.88
CA ASP A 16 -9.20 7.08 -8.74
C ASP A 16 -8.20 5.89 -8.87
N ILE A 17 -7.99 5.36 -10.08
CA ILE A 17 -7.02 4.29 -10.35
C ILE A 17 -5.58 4.78 -10.10
N ALA A 18 -5.21 5.94 -10.64
CA ALA A 18 -3.88 6.52 -10.47
C ALA A 18 -3.58 6.80 -8.98
N ASP A 19 -4.56 7.29 -8.23
CA ASP A 19 -4.44 7.55 -6.80
C ASP A 19 -4.22 6.24 -6.01
N ILE A 20 -4.96 5.17 -6.33
CA ILE A 20 -4.78 3.86 -5.70
C ILE A 20 -3.40 3.28 -6.03
N GLU A 21 -2.93 3.39 -7.28
CA GLU A 21 -1.60 2.91 -7.68
C GLU A 21 -0.48 3.66 -6.94
N SER A 22 -0.63 4.98 -6.78
CA SER A 22 0.27 5.81 -5.98
C SER A 22 0.29 5.39 -4.51
N ASN A 23 -0.88 5.13 -3.92
CA ASN A 23 -0.99 4.67 -2.54
C ASN A 23 -0.33 3.31 -2.33
N ILE A 24 -0.54 2.35 -3.24
CA ILE A 24 0.13 1.04 -3.22
C ILE A 24 1.66 1.21 -3.25
N ALA A 25 2.18 2.08 -4.12
CA ALA A 25 3.62 2.35 -4.20
C ALA A 25 4.16 2.96 -2.91
N ASN A 26 3.42 3.89 -2.30
CA ASN A 26 3.77 4.52 -1.03
C ASN A 26 3.80 3.52 0.13
N GLU A 27 2.79 2.66 0.25
CA GLU A 27 2.75 1.60 1.27
C GLU A 27 3.91 0.61 1.11
N LYS A 28 4.21 0.20 -0.14
CA LYS A 28 5.37 -0.65 -0.43
C LYS A 28 6.68 0.00 0.03
N ASN A 29 6.83 1.31 -0.15
CA ASN A 29 8.00 2.04 0.32
C ASN A 29 8.07 2.11 1.85
N LYS A 30 6.94 2.28 2.55
CA LYS A 30 6.89 2.23 4.02
C LYS A 30 7.29 0.85 4.54
N ILE A 31 6.76 -0.23 3.95
CA ILE A 31 7.14 -1.62 4.29
C ILE A 31 8.65 -1.82 4.14
N LYS A 32 9.25 -1.41 3.02
CA LYS A 32 10.70 -1.53 2.80
C LYS A 32 11.51 -0.79 3.86
N LYS A 33 11.09 0.41 4.25
CA LYS A 33 11.76 1.20 5.31
C LYS A 33 11.64 0.52 6.67
N ALA A 34 10.47 0.01 7.03
CA ALA A 34 10.24 -0.73 8.27
C ALA A 34 11.11 -2.01 8.31
N GLN A 35 11.16 -2.79 7.23
CA GLN A 35 12.01 -3.98 7.11
C GLN A 35 13.50 -3.65 7.23
N ALA A 36 13.97 -2.58 6.59
CA ALA A 36 15.35 -2.13 6.71
C ALA A 36 15.69 -1.75 8.16
N LYS A 37 14.75 -1.10 8.87
CA LYS A 37 14.93 -0.73 10.27
C LYS A 37 14.94 -1.93 11.20
N ILE A 38 14.07 -2.92 10.98
CA ILE A 38 14.10 -4.20 11.71
C ILE A 38 15.48 -4.86 11.55
N LYS A 39 15.97 -5.01 10.30
CA LYS A 39 17.30 -5.59 10.04
C LYS A 39 18.43 -4.84 10.74
N GLN A 40 18.32 -3.51 10.82
CA GLN A 40 19.28 -2.70 11.59
C GLN A 40 19.20 -3.04 13.08
N LEU A 41 18.00 -3.02 13.66
CA LEU A 41 17.79 -3.31 15.08
C LEU A 41 18.27 -4.72 15.44
N GLU A 42 18.03 -5.72 14.59
CA GLU A 42 18.51 -7.08 14.77
C GLU A 42 20.05 -7.17 14.80
N ARG A 43 20.74 -6.36 13.99
CA ARG A 43 22.22 -6.27 14.05
C ARG A 43 22.68 -5.58 15.33
N ASP A 44 22.05 -4.45 15.68
CA ASP A 44 22.39 -3.67 16.87
C ASP A 44 22.15 -4.49 18.15
N MET A 45 21.13 -5.35 18.17
CA MET A 45 20.86 -6.27 19.29
C MET A 45 21.98 -7.29 19.50
N LYS A 46 22.60 -7.81 18.43
CA LYS A 46 23.71 -8.77 18.53
C LYS A 46 24.96 -8.16 19.17
N LEU A 47 25.08 -6.83 19.11
CA LEU A 47 26.18 -6.06 19.68
C LEU A 47 25.84 -5.48 21.07
N SER A 48 24.57 -5.58 21.49
CA SER A 48 24.12 -5.01 22.75
C SER A 48 24.52 -5.87 23.94
N GLN A 49 25.11 -5.24 24.96
CA GLN A 49 25.52 -5.88 26.21
C GLN A 49 24.56 -5.57 27.38
N SER A 50 23.53 -4.75 27.15
CA SER A 50 22.59 -4.30 28.19
C SER A 50 21.19 -4.89 28.00
N HIS A 51 20.63 -5.45 29.06
CA HIS A 51 19.30 -6.06 29.02
C HIS A 51 18.19 -5.04 28.71
N ASN A 52 18.27 -3.83 29.26
CA ASN A 52 17.29 -2.76 29.03
C ASN A 52 17.28 -2.30 27.57
N ASP A 53 18.46 -2.25 26.97
CA ASP A 53 18.63 -1.88 25.57
C ASP A 53 18.07 -2.95 24.63
N LEU A 54 18.31 -4.22 24.93
CA LEU A 54 17.77 -5.37 24.21
C LEU A 54 16.23 -5.40 24.25
N SER A 55 15.63 -5.20 25.44
CA SER A 55 14.17 -5.16 25.63
C SER A 55 13.51 -4.03 24.83
N SER A 56 14.13 -2.85 24.84
CA SER A 56 13.66 -1.68 24.08
C SER A 56 13.70 -1.93 22.57
N LYS A 57 14.79 -2.52 22.08
CA LYS A 57 14.94 -2.90 20.66
C LYS A 57 13.91 -3.95 20.24
N MET A 58 13.68 -4.99 21.06
CA MET A 58 12.65 -6.00 20.79
C MET A 58 11.25 -5.39 20.71
N THR A 59 10.91 -4.50 21.66
CA THR A 59 9.64 -3.77 21.61
C THR A 59 9.49 -2.99 20.32
N ARG A 60 10.58 -2.36 19.84
CA ARG A 60 10.55 -1.60 18.58
C ARG A 60 10.40 -2.52 17.36
N ILE A 61 11.06 -3.68 17.34
CA ILE A 61 10.89 -4.69 16.30
C ILE A 61 9.43 -5.14 16.24
N ASN A 62 8.83 -5.51 17.38
CA ASN A 62 7.43 -5.95 17.44
C ASN A 62 6.46 -4.90 16.86
N LYS A 63 6.65 -3.62 17.21
CA LYS A 63 5.85 -2.52 16.66
C LYS A 63 6.00 -2.39 15.14
N LEU A 64 7.24 -2.47 14.62
CA LEU A 64 7.50 -2.39 13.18
C LEU A 64 6.94 -3.60 12.43
N THR A 65 6.98 -4.79 13.03
CA THR A 65 6.38 -6.01 12.47
C THR A 65 4.87 -5.90 12.35
N GLU A 66 4.19 -5.39 13.38
CA GLU A 66 2.75 -5.15 13.32
C GLU A 66 2.39 -4.07 12.29
N GLU A 67 3.19 -3.00 12.19
CA GLU A 67 3.03 -1.98 11.14
C GLU A 67 3.13 -2.59 9.74
N ILE A 68 4.11 -3.47 9.50
CA ILE A 68 4.25 -4.19 8.22
C ILE A 68 3.01 -5.04 7.93
N LYS A 69 2.47 -5.74 8.93
CA LYS A 69 1.27 -6.56 8.78
C LYS A 69 0.06 -5.71 8.37
N ILE A 70 -0.16 -4.59 9.05
CA ILE A 70 -1.25 -3.64 8.73
C ILE A 70 -1.09 -3.10 7.30
N LEU A 71 0.11 -2.64 6.93
CA LEU A 71 0.39 -2.13 5.59
C LEU A 71 0.21 -3.20 4.51
N THR A 72 0.57 -4.45 4.79
CA THR A 72 0.40 -5.56 3.85
C THR A 72 -1.07 -5.88 3.61
N SER A 73 -1.90 -5.88 4.67
CA SER A 73 -3.35 -6.04 4.56
C SER A 73 -3.98 -4.88 3.77
N SER A 74 -3.59 -3.64 4.07
CA SER A 74 -4.05 -2.45 3.33
C SER A 74 -3.72 -2.56 1.84
N GLN A 75 -2.49 -2.98 1.50
CA GLN A 75 -2.05 -3.16 0.13
C GLN A 75 -2.89 -4.23 -0.61
N ALA A 76 -3.24 -5.32 0.06
CA ALA A 76 -4.10 -6.35 -0.51
C ALA A 76 -5.51 -5.81 -0.83
N ASP A 77 -6.07 -5.00 0.06
CA ASP A 77 -7.39 -4.41 -0.14
C ASP A 77 -7.39 -3.31 -1.21
N LEU A 78 -6.34 -2.48 -1.28
CA LEU A 78 -6.12 -1.54 -2.38
C LEU A 78 -5.97 -2.25 -3.72
N THR A 79 -5.30 -3.40 -3.74
CA THR A 79 -5.14 -4.20 -4.96
C THR A 79 -6.48 -4.77 -5.45
N LYS A 80 -7.35 -5.23 -4.53
CA LYS A 80 -8.72 -5.65 -4.87
C LYS A 80 -9.53 -4.47 -5.43
N GLN A 81 -9.47 -3.31 -4.79
CA GLN A 81 -10.15 -2.10 -5.26
C GLN A 81 -9.66 -1.66 -6.64
N LEU A 82 -8.35 -1.75 -6.89
CA LEU A 82 -7.75 -1.46 -8.19
C LEU A 82 -8.30 -2.38 -9.28
N ALA A 83 -8.37 -3.68 -9.02
CA ALA A 83 -8.92 -4.65 -9.96
C ALA A 83 -10.39 -4.35 -10.29
N SER A 84 -11.21 -4.07 -9.27
CA SER A 84 -12.62 -3.69 -9.45
C SER A 84 -12.78 -2.41 -10.27
N LYS A 85 -12.00 -1.35 -9.98
CA LYS A 85 -12.07 -0.09 -10.72
C LYS A 85 -11.58 -0.23 -12.16
N LYS A 86 -10.53 -1.03 -12.40
CA LYS A 86 -10.06 -1.35 -13.76
C LYS A 86 -11.13 -2.09 -14.56
N ALA A 87 -11.81 -3.07 -13.94
CA ALA A 87 -12.93 -3.77 -14.57
C ALA A 87 -14.10 -2.81 -14.91
N SER A 88 -14.47 -1.92 -13.99
CA SER A 88 -15.49 -0.89 -14.26
C SER A 88 -15.08 0.05 -15.39
N LEU A 89 -13.81 0.49 -15.44
CA LEU A 89 -13.30 1.33 -16.51
C LEU A 89 -13.39 0.63 -17.87
N SER A 90 -12.96 -0.64 -17.96
CA SER A 90 -13.09 -1.44 -19.17
C SER A 90 -14.55 -1.56 -19.61
N GLN A 91 -15.49 -1.79 -18.68
CA GLN A 91 -16.91 -1.85 -19.02
C GLN A 91 -17.45 -0.52 -19.59
N HIS A 92 -17.02 0.63 -19.05
CA HIS A 92 -17.41 1.93 -19.58
C HIS A 92 -16.80 2.20 -20.95
N GLN A 93 -15.56 1.76 -21.20
CA GLN A 93 -14.90 1.88 -22.50
C GLN A 93 -15.51 0.96 -23.57
N SER A 94 -15.92 -0.27 -23.21
CA SER A 94 -16.58 -1.19 -24.15
C SER A 94 -18.03 -0.81 -24.47
N LYS A 95 -18.68 0.01 -23.65
CA LYS A 95 -20.05 0.52 -23.84
C LYS A 95 -20.12 1.84 -24.61
N ASP A 96 -18.97 2.41 -24.95
CA ASP A 96 -18.83 3.55 -25.87
C ASP A 96 -18.33 2.99 -27.23
N PRO A 97 -19.17 2.30 -28.03
CA PRO A 97 -18.81 2.07 -29.42
C PRO A 97 -18.76 3.43 -30.10
N GLN A 98 -17.61 3.74 -30.70
CA GLN A 98 -17.49 4.81 -31.70
C GLN A 98 -18.55 4.66 -32.79
#